data_AF-A0A2W4X4H7-F1
#
_entry.id   AF-A0A2W4X4H7-F1
#
_cell.length_a   1.000
_cell.length_b   1.000
_cell.length_c   1.000
_cell.angle_alpha   90.00
_cell.angle_beta   90.00
_cell.angle_gamma   90.00
#
_symmetry.space_group_name_H-M   'P 1'
#
loop_
_entity.id
_entity.type
_entity.pdbx_description
1 polymer ?
#
loop_
_entity_poly.entity_id
_entity_poly.type
_entity_poly.pdbx_seq_one_letter_code
_entity_poly.pdbx_strand_id
1 'polypeptide(L)' 'MARPKNGKQTKRITANLDAVVLARLAEIAKKQDASVAWVLRRAIDVYLEDHEGNSVTQLPVWRTRRRA' A
#
# COMPACT_ATOMS: atom_id res chain seq x y z
N MET A 1 4.42 -27.76 22.93
CA MET A 1 4.80 -26.35 23.14
C MET A 1 4.05 -25.48 22.14
N ALA A 2 3.33 -24.46 22.58
CA ALA A 2 2.60 -23.54 21.69
C ALA A 2 3.57 -22.51 21.09
N ARG A 3 3.49 -22.27 19.77
CA ARG A 3 4.34 -21.33 19.05
C ARG A 3 3.99 -19.89 19.46
N PRO A 4 4.96 -19.04 19.87
CA PRO A 4 4.68 -17.66 20.24
C PRO A 4 4.05 -16.92 19.05
N LYS A 5 2.89 -16.29 19.27
CA LYS A 5 2.20 -15.49 18.26
C LYS A 5 3.01 -14.21 18.05
N ASN A 6 3.69 -14.13 16.91
CA ASN A 6 4.38 -12.93 16.48
C ASN A 6 3.33 -11.82 16.30
N GLY A 7 3.37 -10.76 17.10
CA GLY A 7 2.33 -9.72 17.20
C GLY A 7 2.17 -8.80 15.98
N LYS A 8 2.64 -9.22 14.80
CA LYS A 8 2.52 -8.44 13.56
C LYS A 8 1.10 -8.58 13.03
N GLN A 9 0.29 -7.52 13.17
CA GLN A 9 -1.03 -7.47 12.56
C GLN A 9 -0.91 -7.29 11.05
N THR A 10 -0.87 -8.41 10.31
CA THR A 10 -0.94 -8.38 8.85
C THR A 10 -2.40 -8.20 8.42
N LYS A 11 -2.71 -7.10 7.74
CA LYS A 11 -4.02 -6.89 7.08
C LYS A 11 -3.88 -7.13 5.58
N ARG A 12 -4.85 -7.83 4.99
CA ARG A 12 -4.92 -8.02 3.54
C ARG A 12 -5.67 -6.86 2.91
N ILE A 13 -5.10 -6.30 1.85
CA ILE A 13 -5.73 -5.28 1.00
C ILE A 13 -5.85 -5.87 -0.39
N THR A 14 -7.00 -5.67 -1.04
CA THR A 14 -7.24 -6.05 -2.43
C THR A 14 -7.49 -4.78 -3.22
N ALA A 15 -6.78 -4.60 -4.33
CA ALA A 15 -6.92 -3.47 -5.22
C ALA A 15 -6.96 -3.97 -6.67
N ASN A 16 -7.76 -3.32 -7.51
CA ASN A 16 -7.77 -3.56 -8.94
C ASN A 16 -6.69 -2.69 -9.58
N LEU A 17 -5.78 -3.34 -10.31
CA LEU A 17 -4.71 -2.69 -11.05
C LEU A 17 -4.94 -2.93 -12.53
N ASP A 18 -4.56 -1.96 -13.35
CA ASP A 18 -4.51 -2.17 -14.79
C ASP A 18 -3.49 -3.26 -15.15
N ALA A 19 -3.80 -4.04 -16.20
CA ALA A 19 -2.99 -5.17 -16.62
C ALA A 19 -1.57 -4.74 -17.01
N VAL A 20 -1.43 -3.57 -17.63
CA VAL A 20 -0.11 -3.01 -18.02
C VAL A 20 0.72 -2.68 -16.78
N VAL A 21 0.09 -2.14 -15.74
CA VAL A 21 0.76 -1.78 -14.48
C VAL A 21 1.22 -3.04 -13.74
N LEU A 22 0.38 -4.08 -13.71
CA LEU A 22 0.73 -5.36 -13.08
C LEU A 22 1.91 -6.03 -13.81
N ALA A 23 1.95 -6.00 -15.14
CA ALA A 23 3.07 -6.53 -15.92
C ALA A 23 4.38 -5.82 -15.60
N ARG A 24 4.36 -4.47 -15.50
CA ARG A 24 5.54 -3.68 -15.11
C ARG A 24 6.01 -3.99 -13.69
N LEU A 25 5.08 -4.15 -12.74
CA LEU A 25 5.44 -4.56 -11.37
C LEU A 25 6.07 -5.95 -11.33
N ALA A 26 5.57 -6.89 -12.13
CA ALA A 26 6.13 -8.24 -12.23
C ALA A 26 7.55 -8.25 -12.82
N GLU A 27 7.82 -7.43 -13.85
CA GLU A 27 9.16 -7.22 -14.40
C GLU A 27 10.13 -6.68 -13.36
N ILE A 28 9.72 -5.66 -12.60
CA ILE A 28 10.53 -5.07 -11.52
C ILE A 28 10.83 -6.11 -10.43
N ALA A 29 9.81 -6.88 -10.04
CA ALA A 29 9.92 -7.94 -9.05
C ALA A 29 10.95 -9.01 -9.48
N LYS A 30 10.90 -9.45 -10.75
CA LYS A 30 11.89 -10.38 -11.32
C LYS A 30 13.31 -9.83 -11.29
N LYS A 31 13.51 -8.57 -11.67
CA LYS A 31 14.84 -7.93 -11.68
C LYS A 31 15.47 -7.82 -10.30
N GLN A 32 14.64 -7.73 -9.25
CA GLN A 32 15.09 -7.58 -7.87
C GLN A 32 15.05 -8.88 -7.06
N ASP A 33 14.77 -10.02 -7.71
CA ASP A 33 14.54 -11.32 -7.06
C ASP A 33 13.56 -11.24 -5.87
N ALA A 34 12.51 -10.43 -6.05
CA ALA A 34 11.56 -10.10 -5.00
C ALA A 34 10.13 -10.49 -5.40
N SER A 35 9.23 -10.54 -4.41
CA SER A 35 7.81 -10.72 -4.68
C SER A 35 7.15 -9.41 -5.13
N VAL A 36 6.12 -9.49 -5.96
CA VAL A 36 5.30 -8.31 -6.35
C VAL A 36 4.75 -7.58 -5.12
N ALA A 37 4.36 -8.32 -4.08
CA ALA A 37 3.90 -7.74 -2.82
C ALA A 37 4.99 -6.95 -2.09
N TRP A 38 6.24 -7.38 -2.18
CA TRP A 38 7.38 -6.63 -1.61
C TRP A 38 7.60 -5.33 -2.37
N VAL A 39 7.59 -5.37 -3.70
CA VAL A 39 7.71 -4.18 -4.55
C VAL A 39 6.57 -3.19 -4.27
N LEU A 40 5.35 -3.69 -4.13
CA LEU A 40 4.18 -2.87 -3.80
C LEU A 40 4.34 -2.17 -2.44
N ARG A 41 4.82 -2.89 -1.41
CA ARG A 41 5.10 -2.29 -0.09
C ARG A 41 6.14 -1.19 -0.20
N ARG A 42 7.23 -1.43 -0.92
CA ARG A 42 8.29 -0.43 -1.08
C ARG A 42 7.79 0.81 -1.80
N ALA A 43 6.95 0.66 -2.83
CA ALA A 43 6.32 1.78 -3.51
C ALA A 43 5.38 2.58 -2.59
N ILE A 44 4.63 1.90 -1.72
CA ILE A 44 3.79 2.54 -0.70
C ILE A 44 4.65 3.30 0.32
N ASP A 45 5.75 2.70 0.80
CA ASP A 45 6.66 3.36 1.75
C ASP A 45 7.22 4.65 1.16
N VAL A 46 7.73 4.62 -0.08
CA VAL A 46 8.24 5.83 -0.78
C VAL A 46 7.13 6.86 -0.96
N TYR A 47 5.93 6.43 -1.36
CA TYR A 47 4.78 7.33 -1.49
C TYR A 47 4.44 8.00 -0.15
N LEU A 48 4.44 7.24 0.95
CA LEU A 48 4.18 7.79 2.28
C LEU A 48 5.30 8.73 2.73
N GLU A 49 6.57 8.38 2.52
CA GLU A 49 7.73 9.24 2.83
C GLU A 49 7.64 10.59 2.08
N ASP A 50 7.32 10.57 0.79
CA ASP A 50 7.15 11.76 -0.04
C ASP A 50 5.96 12.63 0.43
N HIS A 51 4.90 12.02 0.96
CA HIS A 51 3.71 12.70 1.43
C HIS A 51 3.79 13.14 2.91
N GLU A 52 4.57 12.47 3.75
CA GLU A 52 4.82 12.87 5.15
C GLU A 52 5.80 14.05 5.23
N GLY A 53 6.75 14.16 4.28
CA GLY A 53 7.54 15.38 4.09
C GLY A 53 6.72 16.61 3.71
N ASN A 54 5.46 16.41 3.28
CA ASN A 54 4.52 17.43 2.85
C ASN A 54 3.36 17.54 3.86
N SER A 55 3.67 18.03 5.05
CA SER A 55 2.68 18.19 6.11
C SER A 55 1.52 19.11 5.67
N VAL A 56 0.34 18.49 5.55
CA VAL A 56 -1.00 19.07 5.54
C VAL A 56 -1.36 19.92 4.32
N THR A 57 -1.92 19.28 3.29
CA THR A 57 -3.03 19.91 2.56
C THR A 57 -4.26 19.04 2.75
N GLN A 58 -5.21 19.56 3.53
CA GLN A 58 -6.49 18.95 3.85
C GLN A 58 -7.16 18.40 2.58
N LEU A 59 -7.38 17.09 2.52
CA LEU A 59 -8.38 16.54 1.62
C LEU A 59 -9.72 17.19 2.00
N PRO A 60 -10.49 17.76 1.04
CA PRO A 60 -11.76 18.39 1.36
C PRO A 60 -12.70 17.31 1.88
N VAL A 61 -12.99 17.37 3.18
CA VAL A 61 -14.03 16.55 3.78
C VAL A 61 -15.35 17.02 3.17
N TRP A 62 -15.83 16.30 2.16
CA TRP A 62 -17.24 16.42 1.78
C TRP A 62 -18.04 15.89 2.97
N ARG A 63 -18.48 16.82 3.83
CA ARG A 63 -19.46 16.52 4.87
C ARG A 63 -20.73 16.09 4.17
N THR A 64 -20.89 14.79 3.95
CA THR A 64 -22.18 14.20 3.61
C THR A 64 -23.09 14.49 4.79
N ARG A 65 -23.99 15.47 4.64
CA ARG A 65 -25.06 15.73 5.60
C ARG A 65 -25.85 14.43 5.74
N ARG A 66 -25.73 13.74 6.86
CA ARG A 66 -26.81 12.84 7.30
C ARG A 66 -28.00 13.73 7.60
N ARG A 67 -29.06 13.63 6.79
CA ARG A 67 -30.39 14.07 7.21
C ARG A 67 -30.85 13.11 8.32
N ALA A 68 -31.23 13.71 9.44
CA ALA A 68 -32.09 13.10 10.44
C ALA A 68 -33.49 12.86 9.86
#